data_AF-A0A1F2RWM0-F1
#
_entry.id   AF-A0A1F2RWM0-F1
#
_cell.length_a   1.000
_cell.length_b   1.000
_cell.length_c   1.000
_cell.angle_alpha   90.00
_cell.angle_beta   90.00
_cell.angle_gamma   90.00
#
_symmetry.space_group_name_H-M   'P 1'
#
loop_
_entity.id
_entity.type
_entity.pdbx_description
1 polymer ?
#
loop_
_entity_poly.entity_id
_entity_poly.type
_entity_poly.pdbx_seq_one_letter_code
_entity_poly.pdbx_strand_id
1 'polypeptide(L)'
;MAILTWLESSSLSTWVREGETIWAFPTILTLHTFGMGLLVGAGAVIDLRLLGIGRRLTVGALRPMFGVMWGGFWLNLVTGSMLFAADATRRGTDPLFMTKLVFVAIGVSVIGLIRRNVFDAQEETAAVPYEKTLAALSLVAWTAAVTMGRLLAYV
;
A
#
# COMPACT_ATOMS: atom_id res chain seq x y z
N MET A 1 19.20 10.13 14.73
CA MET A 1 18.25 10.88 15.59
C MET A 1 18.04 12.32 15.13
N ALA A 2 19.08 13.13 14.87
CA ALA A 2 18.94 14.55 14.48
C ALA A 2 17.97 14.83 13.29
N ILE A 3 17.97 13.98 12.26
CA ILE A 3 17.07 14.13 11.09
C ILE A 3 15.61 13.86 11.47
N LEU A 4 15.35 12.84 12.31
CA LEU A 4 13.99 12.49 12.74
C LEU A 4 13.41 13.60 13.62
N THR A 5 14.20 14.13 14.54
CA THR A 5 13.80 15.27 15.38
C THR A 5 13.55 16.53 14.57
N TRP A 6 14.37 16.79 13.53
CA TRP A 6 14.15 17.92 12.63
C TRP A 6 12.82 17.78 11.88
N LEU A 7 12.55 16.60 11.30
CA LEU A 7 11.31 16.33 10.59
C LEU A 7 10.08 16.48 11.50
N GLU A 8 10.19 15.98 12.72
CA GLU A 8 9.12 16.01 13.72
C GLU A 8 8.84 17.41 14.29
N SER A 9 9.84 18.30 14.27
CA SER A 9 9.72 19.71 14.66
C SER A 9 9.21 20.63 13.55
N SER A 10 8.94 20.09 12.35
CA SER A 10 8.45 20.90 11.23
C SER A 10 7.05 21.43 11.48
N SER A 11 6.73 22.61 10.93
CA SER A 11 5.39 23.22 11.05
C SER A 11 4.27 22.33 10.52
N LEU A 12 4.56 21.52 9.48
CA LEU A 12 3.65 20.50 8.97
C LEU A 12 3.39 19.42 10.03
N SER A 13 4.44 18.87 10.63
CA SER A 13 4.32 17.85 11.68
C SER A 13 3.51 18.36 12.88
N THR A 14 3.81 19.57 13.35
CA THR A 14 3.05 20.22 14.43
C THR A 14 1.59 20.40 14.06
N TRP A 15 1.27 20.87 12.84
CA TRP A 15 -0.12 21.01 12.41
C TRP A 15 -0.86 19.67 12.32
N VAL A 16 -0.21 18.62 11.81
CA VAL A 16 -0.82 17.29 11.74
C VAL A 16 -1.12 16.76 13.14
N ARG A 17 -0.24 16.99 14.12
CA ARG A 17 -0.35 16.49 15.49
C ARG A 17 -1.26 17.31 16.39
N GLU A 18 -1.17 18.63 16.31
CA GLU A 18 -1.78 19.58 17.24
C GLU A 18 -2.94 20.37 16.63
N GLY A 19 -3.14 20.26 15.31
CA GLY A 19 -4.26 20.92 14.65
C GLY A 19 -5.59 20.38 15.17
N GLU A 20 -6.29 21.18 15.97
CA GLU A 20 -7.65 20.91 16.48
C GLU A 20 -8.73 21.03 15.38
N THR A 21 -8.43 20.55 14.18
CA THR A 21 -9.32 20.61 13.02
C THR A 21 -9.47 19.23 12.42
N ILE A 22 -10.65 18.96 11.86
CA ILE A 22 -10.91 17.71 11.13
C ILE A 22 -9.91 17.48 9.98
N TRP A 23 -9.35 18.56 9.43
CA TRP A 23 -8.46 18.56 8.27
C TRP A 23 -7.04 18.10 8.56
N ALA A 24 -6.62 18.07 9.83
CA ALA A 24 -5.30 17.64 10.26
C ALA A 24 -5.22 16.10 10.31
N PHE A 25 -4.93 15.52 11.47
CA PHE A 25 -4.80 14.08 11.65
C PHE A 25 -6.00 13.26 11.10
N PRO A 26 -7.28 13.62 11.35
CA PRO A 26 -8.41 12.77 10.97
C PRO A 26 -8.56 12.63 9.45
N THR A 27 -8.51 13.73 8.70
CA THR A 27 -8.59 13.70 7.23
C THR A 27 -7.39 12.97 6.63
N ILE A 28 -6.17 13.21 7.12
CA ILE A 28 -4.98 12.53 6.61
C ILE A 28 -5.08 11.02 6.83
N LEU A 29 -5.49 10.59 8.03
CA LEU A 29 -5.69 9.18 8.33
C LEU A 29 -6.80 8.56 7.48
N THR A 30 -7.88 9.30 7.24
CA THR A 30 -8.98 8.87 6.38
C THR A 30 -8.50 8.68 4.94
N LEU A 31 -7.79 9.66 4.38
CA LEU A 31 -7.22 9.58 3.04
C LEU A 31 -6.20 8.46 2.90
N HIS A 32 -5.39 8.22 3.93
CA HIS A 32 -4.46 7.08 3.97
C HIS A 32 -5.22 5.75 3.98
N THR A 33 -6.28 5.63 4.77
CA THR A 33 -7.09 4.39 4.81
C THR A 33 -7.81 4.16 3.49
N PHE A 34 -8.33 5.24 2.88
CA PHE A 34 -8.98 5.20 1.57
C PHE A 34 -8.01 4.81 0.46
N GLY A 35 -6.82 5.41 0.42
CA GLY A 35 -5.76 5.06 -0.53
C GLY A 35 -5.33 3.59 -0.38
N MET A 36 -5.25 3.08 0.85
CA MET A 36 -4.99 1.65 1.11
C MET A 36 -6.12 0.77 0.57
N GLY A 37 -7.37 1.17 0.73
CA GLY A 37 -8.53 0.49 0.13
C GLY A 37 -8.45 0.42 -1.39
N LEU A 38 -8.08 1.53 -2.05
CA LEU A 38 -7.90 1.56 -3.51
C LEU A 38 -6.75 0.66 -3.97
N LEU A 39 -5.58 0.78 -3.34
CA LEU A 39 -4.38 0.03 -3.70
C LEU A 39 -4.55 -1.47 -3.47
N VAL A 40 -4.90 -1.86 -2.25
CA VAL A 40 -5.04 -3.27 -1.85
C VAL A 40 -6.28 -3.89 -2.46
N GLY A 41 -7.40 -3.17 -2.50
CA GLY A 41 -8.66 -3.68 -3.05
C GLY A 41 -8.55 -3.97 -4.55
N ALA A 42 -8.02 -3.02 -5.33
CA ALA A 42 -7.81 -3.24 -6.76
C ALA A 42 -6.78 -4.34 -7.04
N GLY A 43 -5.70 -4.40 -6.25
CA GLY A 43 -4.71 -5.49 -6.31
C GLY A 43 -5.35 -6.86 -6.02
N ALA A 44 -6.14 -6.97 -4.96
CA ALA A 44 -6.81 -8.20 -4.58
C ALA A 44 -7.76 -8.72 -5.67
N VAL A 45 -8.46 -7.83 -6.40
CA VAL A 45 -9.30 -8.24 -7.53
C VAL A 45 -8.46 -8.90 -8.64
N ILE A 46 -7.30 -8.32 -8.98
CA ILE A 46 -6.36 -8.93 -9.93
C ILE A 46 -5.84 -10.26 -9.40
N ASP A 47 -5.37 -10.29 -8.15
CA ASP A 47 -4.76 -11.48 -7.54
C ASP A 47 -5.74 -12.66 -7.48
N LEU A 48 -6.97 -12.42 -7.00
CA LEU A 48 -8.05 -13.42 -6.98
C LEU A 48 -8.35 -13.92 -8.39
N ARG A 49 -8.33 -13.02 -9.38
CA ARG A 49 -8.55 -13.41 -10.77
C ARG A 49 -7.44 -14.31 -11.31
N LEU A 50 -6.18 -14.03 -10.99
CA LEU A 50 -5.03 -14.87 -11.38
C LEU A 50 -5.04 -16.23 -10.67
N LEU A 51 -5.55 -16.27 -9.43
CA LEU A 51 -5.78 -17.52 -8.69
C LEU A 51 -6.96 -18.34 -9.22
N GLY A 52 -7.73 -17.81 -10.17
CA GLY A 52 -8.82 -18.52 -10.85
C GLY A 52 -10.20 -18.27 -10.25
N ILE A 53 -10.35 -17.32 -9.35
CA ILE A 53 -11.64 -16.85 -8.83
C ILE A 53 -12.20 -15.80 -9.81
N GLY A 54 -13.51 -15.78 -10.08
CA GLY A 54 -14.09 -14.78 -10.98
C GLY A 54 -13.72 -14.96 -12.47
N ARG A 55 -13.56 -16.20 -12.95
CA ARG A 55 -13.15 -16.56 -14.33
C ARG A 55 -13.93 -15.90 -15.46
N ARG A 56 -15.13 -15.36 -15.19
CA ARG A 56 -15.96 -14.61 -16.15
C ARG A 56 -15.32 -13.29 -16.58
N LEU A 57 -14.43 -12.71 -15.77
CA LEU A 57 -13.68 -11.51 -16.12
C LEU A 57 -12.48 -11.89 -16.98
N THR A 58 -12.22 -11.20 -18.08
CA THR A 58 -10.98 -11.38 -18.84
C THR A 58 -9.83 -10.69 -18.11
N VAL A 59 -8.63 -11.26 -18.16
CA VAL A 59 -7.47 -10.68 -17.47
C VAL A 59 -7.17 -9.29 -18.03
N GLY A 60 -7.23 -9.13 -19.37
CA GLY A 60 -7.05 -7.84 -20.03
C GLY A 60 -8.03 -6.74 -19.58
N ALA A 61 -9.28 -7.07 -19.22
CA ALA A 61 -10.26 -6.10 -18.74
C ALA A 61 -9.87 -5.48 -17.38
N LEU A 62 -8.98 -6.12 -16.62
CA LEU A 62 -8.49 -5.61 -15.34
C LEU A 62 -7.30 -4.65 -15.50
N ARG A 63 -6.76 -4.44 -16.69
CA ARG A 63 -5.61 -3.55 -16.92
C ARG A 63 -5.80 -2.13 -16.38
N PRO A 64 -6.99 -1.49 -16.47
CA PRO A 64 -7.22 -0.16 -15.87
C PRO A 64 -7.06 -0.12 -14.35
N MET A 65 -7.16 -1.25 -13.64
CA MET A 65 -7.01 -1.32 -12.19
C MET A 65 -5.61 -0.89 -11.73
N PHE A 66 -4.57 -1.07 -12.56
CA PHE A 66 -3.24 -0.54 -12.23
C PHE A 66 -3.23 0.98 -12.08
N GLY A 67 -4.06 1.71 -12.83
CA GLY A 67 -4.22 3.15 -12.66
C GLY A 67 -4.79 3.50 -11.28
N VAL A 68 -5.82 2.75 -10.84
CA VAL A 68 -6.41 2.89 -9.50
C VAL A 68 -5.38 2.55 -8.42
N MET A 69 -4.61 1.47 -8.61
CA MET A 69 -3.57 1.04 -7.68
C MET A 69 -2.49 2.10 -7.52
N TRP A 70 -1.97 2.65 -8.61
CA TRP A 70 -0.96 3.72 -8.55
C TRP A 70 -1.52 5.01 -7.95
N GLY A 71 -2.77 5.36 -8.24
CA GLY A 71 -3.45 6.48 -7.58
C GLY A 71 -3.54 6.29 -6.06
N GLY A 72 -3.97 5.11 -5.62
CA GLY A 72 -4.02 4.73 -4.20
C GLY A 72 -2.63 4.70 -3.55
N PHE A 73 -1.61 4.22 -4.26
CA PHE A 73 -0.22 4.20 -3.80
C PHE A 73 0.32 5.62 -3.56
N TRP A 74 0.15 6.53 -4.52
CA TRP A 74 0.63 7.91 -4.34
C TRP A 74 -0.10 8.64 -3.23
N LEU A 75 -1.42 8.44 -3.12
CA LEU A 75 -2.20 8.96 -2.01
C LEU A 75 -1.68 8.46 -0.66
N ASN A 76 -1.39 7.16 -0.56
CA ASN A 76 -0.81 6.55 0.65
C ASN A 76 0.60 7.01 0.96
N LEU A 77 1.43 7.19 -0.07
CA LEU A 77 2.81 7.63 0.12
C LEU A 77 2.84 9.05 0.69
N VAL A 78 2.04 9.96 0.14
CA VAL A 78 1.95 11.35 0.61
C VAL A 78 1.38 11.39 2.03
N THR A 79 0.20 10.80 2.25
CA THR A 79 -0.45 10.81 3.57
C THR A 79 0.35 10.04 4.62
N GLY A 80 0.95 8.91 4.25
CA GLY A 80 1.80 8.11 5.13
C GLY A 80 3.08 8.84 5.53
N SER A 81 3.67 9.62 4.62
CA SER A 81 4.81 10.48 4.92
C SER A 81 4.45 11.59 5.91
N MET A 82 3.26 12.18 5.77
CA MET A 82 2.73 13.16 6.73
C MET A 82 2.52 12.55 8.11
N LEU A 83 1.89 11.36 8.18
CA LEU A 83 1.68 10.62 9.43
C LEU A 83 3.00 10.20 10.09
N PHE A 84 3.98 9.79 9.28
CA PHE A 84 5.31 9.48 9.78
C PHE A 84 6.01 10.72 10.32
N ALA A 85 5.95 11.85 9.61
CA ALA A 85 6.57 13.11 10.04
C ALA A 85 6.01 13.57 11.40
N ALA A 86 4.71 13.38 11.66
CA ALA A 86 4.03 13.77 12.89
C ALA A 86 4.55 13.05 14.16
N ASP A 87 5.25 11.91 14.01
CA ASP A 87 5.75 11.10 15.13
C ASP A 87 7.02 10.33 14.70
N ALA A 88 7.93 11.04 14.02
CA ALA A 88 9.02 10.42 13.24
C ALA A 88 10.04 9.69 14.12
N THR A 89 10.33 10.20 15.32
CA THR A 89 11.28 9.55 16.24
C THR A 89 10.76 8.23 16.78
N ARG A 90 9.48 8.18 17.19
CA ARG A 90 8.83 6.95 17.66
C ARG A 90 8.64 5.96 16.52
N ARG A 91 8.03 6.38 15.40
CA ARG A 91 7.74 5.50 14.26
C ARG A 91 9.02 5.02 13.57
N GLY A 92 10.05 5.85 13.52
CA GLY A 92 11.33 5.52 12.88
C GLY A 92 12.18 4.49 13.63
N THR A 93 11.85 4.19 14.88
CA THR A 93 12.55 3.17 15.68
C THR A 93 11.69 1.95 15.98
N ASP A 94 10.42 1.98 15.58
CA ASP A 94 9.45 0.91 15.82
C ASP A 94 9.65 -0.26 14.84
N PRO A 95 9.95 -1.48 15.34
CA PRO A 95 10.09 -2.67 14.49
C PRO A 95 8.83 -3.00 13.67
N LEU A 96 7.63 -2.71 14.18
CA LEU A 96 6.37 -2.94 13.46
C LEU A 96 6.25 -2.03 12.25
N PHE A 97 6.72 -0.78 12.35
CA PHE A 97 6.75 0.16 11.25
C PHE A 97 7.73 -0.26 10.16
N MET A 98 8.93 -0.69 10.55
CA MET A 98 9.92 -1.20 9.59
C MET A 98 9.43 -2.46 8.88
N THR A 99 8.84 -3.39 9.63
CA THR A 99 8.25 -4.61 9.07
C THR A 99 7.12 -4.29 8.09
N LYS A 100 6.25 -3.32 8.42
CA LYS A 100 5.22 -2.81 7.51
C LYS A 100 5.83 -2.31 6.19
N LEU A 101 6.88 -1.48 6.26
CA LEU A 101 7.52 -0.94 5.06
C LEU A 101 8.15 -2.02 4.18
N VAL A 102 8.73 -3.07 4.77
CA VAL A 102 9.24 -4.23 4.01
C VAL A 102 8.11 -4.91 3.24
N PHE A 103 6.97 -5.18 3.88
CA PHE A 103 5.82 -5.78 3.20
C PHE A 103 5.22 -4.88 2.12
N VAL A 104 5.19 -3.55 2.33
CA VAL A 104 4.79 -2.60 1.29
C VAL A 104 5.75 -2.66 0.09
N ALA A 105 7.06 -2.69 0.32
CA ALA A 105 8.05 -2.80 -0.75
C ALA A 105 7.91 -4.10 -1.54
N ILE A 106 7.67 -5.23 -0.85
CA ILE A 106 7.37 -6.52 -1.49
C ILE A 106 6.09 -6.40 -2.32
N GLY A 107 5.00 -5.89 -1.74
CA GLY A 107 3.71 -5.75 -2.43
C GLY A 107 3.81 -4.91 -3.70
N VAL A 108 4.48 -3.75 -3.64
CA VAL A 108 4.70 -2.89 -4.81
C VAL A 108 5.55 -3.57 -5.87
N SER A 109 6.60 -4.30 -5.45
CA SER A 109 7.46 -5.05 -6.37
C SER A 109 6.69 -6.15 -7.10
N VAL A 110 5.86 -6.90 -6.36
CA VAL A 110 5.02 -7.97 -6.92
C VAL A 110 3.97 -7.43 -7.88
N ILE A 111 3.33 -6.28 -7.58
CA ILE A 111 2.43 -5.59 -8.52
C ILE A 111 3.15 -5.28 -9.84
N GLY A 112 4.38 -4.77 -9.77
CA GLY A 112 5.20 -4.48 -10.95
C GLY A 112 5.51 -5.74 -11.77
N LEU A 113 5.84 -6.84 -11.09
CA LEU A 113 6.08 -8.14 -11.73
C LEU A 113 4.81 -8.69 -12.38
N ILE A 114 3.65 -8.60 -11.72
CA ILE A 114 2.37 -9.04 -12.29
C ILE A 114 2.04 -8.22 -13.54
N ARG A 115 2.18 -6.89 -13.49
CA ARG A 115 1.95 -6.03 -14.66
C ARG A 115 2.82 -6.45 -15.84
N ARG A 116 4.13 -6.58 -15.61
CA ARG A 116 5.10 -6.92 -16.65
C ARG A 116 4.87 -8.31 -17.24
N ASN A 117 4.65 -9.32 -16.40
CA ASN A 117 4.61 -10.71 -16.84
C ASN A 117 3.25 -11.15 -17.38
N VAL A 118 2.16 -10.51 -16.93
CA VAL A 118 0.79 -10.93 -17.30
C VAL A 118 0.14 -9.97 -18.29
N PHE A 119 0.36 -8.66 -18.13
CA PHE A 119 -0.35 -7.66 -18.92
C PHE A 119 0.48 -7.10 -20.07
N ASP A 120 1.80 -7.08 -19.93
CA ASP A 120 2.72 -6.56 -20.96
C ASP A 120 3.34 -7.69 -21.81
N ALA A 121 3.17 -8.96 -21.41
CA ALA A 121 3.54 -10.11 -22.23
C ALA A 121 2.59 -10.24 -23.43
N GLN A 122 3.15 -10.40 -24.63
CA GLN A 122 2.42 -10.38 -25.91
C GLN A 122 1.57 -11.63 -26.19
N GLU A 123 1.77 -12.71 -25.42
CA GLU A 123 1.01 -13.95 -25.57
C GLU A 123 0.06 -14.13 -24.39
N GLU A 124 -1.25 -14.11 -24.65
CA GLU A 124 -2.29 -14.58 -23.72
C GLU A 124 -2.11 -16.08 -23.47
N THR A 125 -1.10 -16.44 -22.70
CA THR A 125 -0.92 -17.81 -22.21
C THR A 125 -1.61 -17.93 -20.86
N ALA A 126 -2.27 -19.07 -20.63
CA ALA A 126 -2.96 -19.34 -19.38
C ALA A 126 -2.01 -19.15 -18.20
N ALA A 127 -2.49 -18.50 -17.13
CA ALA A 127 -1.65 -18.11 -15.99
C ALA A 127 -0.73 -19.26 -15.54
N VAL A 128 0.56 -19.08 -15.78
CA VAL A 128 1.62 -20.05 -15.50
C VAL A 128 1.70 -20.22 -13.97
N PRO A 129 2.11 -21.38 -13.40
CA PRO A 129 2.24 -21.56 -11.95
C PRO A 129 2.95 -20.41 -11.21
N TYR A 130 3.87 -19.74 -11.90
CA TYR A 130 4.57 -18.55 -11.43
C TYR A 130 3.63 -17.36 -11.14
N GLU A 131 2.66 -17.05 -12.00
CA GLU A 131 1.74 -15.92 -11.83
C GLU A 131 0.79 -16.11 -10.65
N LYS A 132 0.33 -17.35 -10.43
CA LYS A 132 -0.46 -17.71 -9.25
C LYS A 132 0.34 -17.52 -7.96
N THR A 133 1.64 -17.84 -8.01
CA THR A 133 2.54 -17.64 -6.88
C THR A 133 2.73 -16.15 -6.58
N LEU A 134 2.89 -15.32 -7.60
CA LEU A 134 2.95 -13.87 -7.45
C LEU A 134 1.64 -13.31 -6.85
N ALA A 135 0.49 -13.74 -7.35
CA ALA A 135 -0.82 -13.32 -6.82
C ALA A 135 -1.00 -13.69 -5.34
N ALA A 136 -0.63 -14.93 -4.95
CA ALA A 136 -0.67 -15.35 -3.54
C ALA A 136 0.30 -14.53 -2.67
N LEU A 137 1.52 -14.29 -3.15
CA LEU A 137 2.52 -13.48 -2.44
C LEU A 137 2.05 -12.03 -2.26
N SER A 138 1.41 -11.44 -3.27
CA SER A 138 0.81 -10.11 -3.21
C SER A 138 -0.25 -10.04 -2.10
N LEU A 139 -1.20 -10.98 -2.08
CA LEU A 139 -2.25 -11.03 -1.06
C LEU A 139 -1.67 -11.16 0.35
N VAL A 140 -0.66 -12.01 0.54
CA VAL A 140 0.01 -12.17 1.84
C VAL A 140 0.72 -10.88 2.24
N ALA A 141 1.49 -10.28 1.33
CA ALA A 141 2.23 -9.05 1.61
C ALA A 141 1.31 -7.88 1.98
N TRP A 142 0.24 -7.66 1.23
CA TRP A 142 -0.72 -6.60 1.53
C TRP A 142 -1.49 -6.86 2.83
N THR A 143 -1.90 -8.10 3.07
CA THR A 143 -2.57 -8.48 4.32
C THR A 143 -1.65 -8.23 5.52
N ALA A 144 -0.38 -8.61 5.43
CA ALA A 144 0.62 -8.36 6.47
C ALA A 144 0.84 -6.85 6.67
N ALA A 145 0.99 -6.07 5.60
CA ALA A 145 1.18 -4.62 5.68
C ALA A 145 -0.02 -3.90 6.34
N VAL A 146 -1.25 -4.29 6.00
CA VAL A 146 -2.48 -3.76 6.61
C VAL A 146 -2.55 -4.15 8.09
N THR A 147 -2.24 -5.41 8.41
CA THR A 147 -2.26 -5.92 9.80
C THR A 147 -1.26 -5.17 10.66
N MET A 148 -0.01 -5.00 10.20
CA MET A 148 1.00 -4.22 10.91
C MET A 148 0.57 -2.76 11.09
N GLY A 149 -0.07 -2.17 10.08
CA GLY A 149 -0.65 -0.83 10.18
C GLY A 149 -1.72 -0.69 11.29
N ARG A 150 -2.52 -1.73 11.52
CA ARG A 150 -3.52 -1.75 12.60
C ARG A 150 -2.90 -2.03 13.95
N LEU A 151 -1.92 -2.94 14.04
CA LEU A 151 -1.17 -3.19 15.27
C LEU A 151 -0.47 -1.92 15.76
N LEU A 152 0.16 -1.17 14.86
CA LEU A 152 0.77 0.14 15.11
C LEU A 152 -0.18 1.22 15.69
N ALA A 153 -1.49 1.01 15.61
CA ALA A 153 -2.48 1.93 16.18
C ALA A 153 -2.95 1.50 17.58
N TYR A 154 -2.66 0.26 18.00
CA TYR A 154 -3.21 -0.36 19.20
C TYR A 154 -2.18 -0.88 20.19
N VAL A 155 -0.97 -1.16 19.73
CA VAL A 155 0.19 -1.63 20.49
C VAL A 155 1.23 -0.53 20.52
#